data_AF-A0A9E6DHC6-F1
#
_entry.id   AF-A0A9E6DHC6-F1
#
_cell.length_a   1.000
_cell.length_b   1.000
_cell.length_c   1.000
_cell.angle_alpha   90.00
_cell.angle_beta   90.00
_cell.angle_gamma   90.00
#
_symmetry.space_group_name_H-M   'P 1'
#
loop_
_entity.id
_entity.type
_entity.pdbx_description
1 polymer ?
#
loop_
_entity_poly.entity_id
_entity_poly.type
_entity_poly.pdbx_seq_one_letter_code
_entity_poly.pdbx_strand_id
1 'polypeptide(L)'
;MSLSHQQKVYIPKDVRSNQYITAEIKVTDALLAHYPDYNTCYQTLSHAIFNLAEQEELYNVHVITNDKLPVVRFHTEAYCFPTAEQIIFFYNPEYHEAQSLHSKDDYRARKIRIVFLATGEDIRINSANFHIKVQSFLAKLMPQLPEKNLTIKIRDHQHLSYDLFAKAKGSKESYGYKLRSISDRYKARKCPLPEGHGSLCYVTVKLPLSRKLKQAILPEHTNDFTPLYQKLEDTFIQATSAKQLKQIAMVANGLTPLVRNSKYEQVEGTDEVQMLGFDPNVEEQQFIRHWDGNHLVETVNFTIAAGVKDCKDGGLGRFLNRVEDALKSLTSELGLDKSREELIVRFHQHISYQIPVQLVN
;
A
#
# COMPACT_ATOMS: atom_id res chain seq x y z
N MET A 1 18.48 23.79 -15.66
CA MET A 1 18.52 22.32 -15.42
C MET A 1 17.84 21.61 -16.58
N SER A 2 18.44 20.58 -17.17
CA SER A 2 17.84 19.88 -18.31
C SER A 2 16.56 19.14 -17.92
N LEU A 3 15.57 19.07 -18.82
CA LEU A 3 14.27 18.40 -18.62
C LEU A 3 14.40 16.95 -18.09
N SER A 4 15.48 16.26 -18.45
CA SER A 4 15.82 14.90 -18.00
C SER A 4 16.08 14.80 -16.49
N HIS A 5 16.66 15.84 -15.87
CA HIS A 5 16.93 15.85 -14.43
C HIS A 5 15.65 16.01 -13.59
N GLN A 6 14.62 16.69 -14.12
CA GLN A 6 13.36 16.89 -13.40
C GLN A 6 12.51 15.62 -13.33
N GLN A 7 12.71 14.67 -14.24
CA GLN A 7 11.96 13.40 -14.29
C GLN A 7 12.54 12.31 -13.39
N LYS A 8 13.80 12.46 -12.93
CA LYS A 8 14.41 11.53 -11.98
C LYS A 8 14.17 11.99 -10.56
N VAL A 9 13.93 11.04 -9.67
CA VAL A 9 13.94 11.25 -8.21
C VAL A 9 15.08 10.44 -7.62
N TYR A 10 15.87 11.06 -6.76
CA TYR A 10 17.01 10.43 -6.12
C TYR A 10 16.61 9.94 -4.74
N ILE A 11 16.49 8.62 -4.61
CA ILE A 11 16.07 7.96 -3.38
C ILE A 11 17.29 7.25 -2.79
N PRO A 12 17.43 7.14 -1.45
CA PRO A 12 18.49 6.38 -0.82
C PRO A 12 18.60 4.95 -1.39
N LYS A 13 19.82 4.43 -1.49
CA LYS A 13 20.07 3.10 -2.06
C LYS A 13 19.47 1.96 -1.22
N ASP A 14 19.32 2.17 0.08
CA ASP A 14 18.66 1.27 1.03
C ASP A 14 17.13 1.30 0.95
N VAL A 15 16.55 1.92 -0.08
CA VAL A 15 15.12 1.86 -0.37
C VAL A 15 14.63 0.43 -0.50
N ARG A 16 13.54 0.13 0.21
CA ARG A 16 12.94 -1.20 0.22
C ARG A 16 11.77 -1.24 -0.76
N SER A 17 11.92 -2.07 -1.80
CA SER A 17 10.88 -2.32 -2.79
C SER A 17 10.02 -3.50 -2.34
N ASN A 18 8.71 -3.35 -2.38
CA ASN A 18 7.79 -4.47 -2.15
C ASN A 18 6.70 -4.47 -3.22
N GLN A 19 6.22 -5.67 -3.51
CA GLN A 19 5.03 -5.91 -4.29
C GLN A 19 4.26 -7.05 -3.67
N TYR A 20 2.95 -6.88 -3.55
CA TYR A 20 2.05 -8.00 -3.30
C TYR A 20 0.80 -7.87 -4.15
N ILE A 21 0.26 -9.02 -4.54
CA ILE A 21 -0.96 -9.10 -5.33
C ILE A 21 -2.00 -9.85 -4.51
N THR A 22 -3.22 -9.35 -4.47
CA THR A 22 -4.36 -10.09 -3.91
C THR A 22 -5.30 -10.50 -5.02
N ALA A 23 -5.68 -11.77 -5.05
CA ALA A 23 -6.81 -12.28 -5.82
C ALA A 23 -7.97 -12.58 -4.87
N GLU A 24 -9.07 -11.85 -5.02
CA GLU A 24 -10.25 -11.98 -4.16
C GLU A 24 -11.35 -12.73 -4.90
N ILE A 25 -11.66 -13.95 -4.47
CA ILE A 25 -12.77 -14.78 -4.94
C ILE A 25 -13.97 -14.51 -4.03
N LYS A 26 -15.09 -14.06 -4.58
CA LYS A 26 -16.33 -13.89 -3.79
C LYS A 26 -16.86 -15.26 -3.36
N VAL A 27 -17.14 -15.43 -2.06
CA VAL A 27 -17.77 -16.66 -1.55
C VAL A 27 -19.27 -16.59 -1.84
N THR A 28 -19.78 -17.61 -2.52
CA THR A 28 -21.20 -17.75 -2.89
C THR A 28 -21.79 -19.02 -2.27
N ASP A 29 -23.11 -19.08 -2.10
CA ASP A 29 -23.76 -20.30 -1.63
C ASP A 29 -23.51 -21.48 -2.58
N ALA A 30 -23.44 -21.22 -3.89
CA ALA A 30 -23.10 -22.23 -4.90
C ALA A 30 -21.71 -22.84 -4.68
N LEU A 31 -20.69 -22.02 -4.42
CA LEU A 31 -19.34 -22.51 -4.09
C LEU A 31 -19.36 -23.34 -2.79
N LEU A 32 -20.07 -22.87 -1.77
CA LEU A 32 -20.13 -23.54 -0.47
C LEU A 32 -20.90 -24.87 -0.53
N ALA A 33 -21.90 -25.00 -1.39
CA ALA A 33 -22.70 -26.21 -1.55
C ALA A 33 -21.90 -27.44 -2.04
N HIS A 34 -20.69 -27.24 -2.57
CA HIS A 34 -19.78 -28.32 -2.96
C HIS A 34 -19.04 -28.95 -1.77
N TYR A 35 -19.19 -28.40 -0.57
CA TYR A 35 -18.45 -28.82 0.62
C TYR A 35 -19.39 -29.03 1.81
N PRO A 36 -19.05 -29.93 2.75
CA PRO A 36 -19.89 -30.20 3.91
C PRO A 36 -19.96 -29.03 4.89
N ASP A 37 -18.88 -28.26 5.01
CA ASP A 37 -18.73 -27.14 5.94
C ASP A 37 -17.69 -26.14 5.43
N TYR A 38 -17.60 -24.99 6.10
CA TYR A 38 -16.69 -23.90 5.71
C TYR A 38 -15.22 -24.27 5.88
N ASN A 39 -14.87 -25.02 6.93
CA ASN A 39 -13.50 -25.43 7.20
C ASN A 39 -12.99 -26.35 6.09
N THR A 40 -13.76 -27.39 5.76
CA THR A 40 -13.48 -28.33 4.67
C THR A 40 -13.34 -27.60 3.32
N CYS A 41 -14.23 -26.64 3.04
CA CYS A 41 -14.13 -25.78 1.85
C CYS A 41 -12.79 -25.03 1.81
N TYR A 42 -12.44 -24.31 2.88
CA TYR A 42 -11.24 -23.48 2.92
C TYR A 42 -9.96 -24.29 2.90
N GLN A 43 -9.89 -25.41 3.62
CA GLN A 43 -8.73 -26.30 3.57
C GLN A 43 -8.55 -26.90 2.18
N THR A 44 -9.60 -27.48 1.59
CA THR A 44 -9.53 -28.12 0.27
C THR A 44 -9.07 -27.12 -0.80
N LEU A 45 -9.68 -25.93 -0.82
CA LEU A 45 -9.29 -24.88 -1.75
C LEU A 45 -7.86 -24.39 -1.51
N SER A 46 -7.44 -24.22 -0.25
CA SER A 46 -6.08 -23.80 0.07
C SER A 46 -5.02 -24.80 -0.38
N HIS A 47 -5.28 -26.11 -0.22
CA HIS A 47 -4.36 -27.14 -0.71
C HIS A 47 -4.23 -27.11 -2.23
N ALA A 48 -5.34 -26.96 -2.95
CA ALA A 48 -5.30 -26.80 -4.41
C ALA A 48 -4.50 -25.55 -4.83
N ILE A 49 -4.71 -24.43 -4.12
CA ILE A 49 -3.98 -23.18 -4.34
C ILE A 49 -2.48 -23.36 -4.10
N PHE A 50 -2.08 -23.97 -2.98
CA PHE A 50 -0.67 -24.16 -2.63
C PHE A 50 0.04 -25.14 -3.58
N ASN A 51 -0.61 -26.24 -3.94
CA ASN A 51 -0.06 -27.19 -4.91
C ASN A 51 0.16 -26.54 -6.28
N LEU A 52 -0.79 -25.74 -6.75
CA LEU A 52 -0.63 -25.00 -8.00
C LEU A 52 0.41 -23.89 -7.87
N ALA A 53 0.52 -23.25 -6.70
CA ALA A 53 1.50 -22.19 -6.46
C ALA A 53 2.92 -22.75 -6.54
N GLU A 54 3.15 -23.94 -6.01
CA GLU A 54 4.41 -24.67 -6.14
C GLU A 54 4.76 -24.95 -7.61
N GLN A 55 3.79 -25.48 -8.38
CA GLN A 55 3.96 -25.78 -9.81
C GLN A 55 4.25 -24.53 -10.64
N GLU A 56 3.62 -23.42 -10.28
CA GLU A 56 3.86 -22.12 -10.88
C GLU A 56 5.01 -21.38 -10.21
N GLU A 57 5.80 -21.95 -9.30
CA GLU A 57 6.94 -21.29 -8.62
C GLU A 57 6.56 -19.93 -7.95
N LEU A 58 5.40 -19.88 -7.31
CA LEU A 58 4.95 -18.77 -6.47
C LEU A 58 5.22 -19.14 -5.00
N TYR A 59 6.37 -18.70 -4.49
CA TYR A 59 6.92 -19.23 -3.24
C TYR A 59 6.37 -18.62 -1.95
N ASN A 60 5.70 -17.46 -2.03
CA ASN A 60 5.12 -16.81 -0.86
C ASN A 60 3.64 -16.51 -1.09
N VAL A 61 2.80 -17.44 -0.65
CA VAL A 61 1.36 -17.46 -0.88
C VAL A 61 0.60 -17.68 0.41
N HIS A 62 -0.30 -16.75 0.73
CA HIS A 62 -1.20 -16.88 1.86
C HIS A 62 -2.65 -16.93 1.39
N VAL A 63 -3.47 -17.75 2.04
CA VAL A 63 -4.91 -17.80 1.81
C VAL A 63 -5.61 -17.25 3.05
N ILE A 64 -6.46 -16.25 2.90
CA ILE A 64 -7.20 -15.61 4.00
C ILE A 64 -8.69 -15.88 3.80
N THR A 65 -9.31 -16.53 4.79
CA THR A 65 -10.75 -16.86 4.79
C THR A 65 -11.45 -16.39 6.06
N ASN A 66 -10.92 -15.35 6.71
CA ASN A 66 -11.53 -14.69 7.86
C ASN A 66 -11.79 -13.19 7.61
N ASP A 67 -11.85 -12.79 6.33
CA ASP A 67 -12.06 -11.43 5.82
C ASP A 67 -11.04 -10.35 6.24
N LYS A 68 -10.06 -10.68 7.09
CA LYS A 68 -9.02 -9.74 7.54
C LYS A 68 -8.22 -9.15 6.38
N LEU A 69 -7.84 -7.89 6.50
CA LEU A 69 -7.09 -7.15 5.48
C LEU A 69 -5.59 -7.47 5.55
N PRO A 70 -4.95 -7.91 4.45
CA PRO A 70 -3.51 -8.07 4.43
C PRO A 70 -2.81 -6.70 4.41
N VAL A 71 -1.83 -6.52 5.30
CA VAL A 71 -0.93 -5.37 5.32
C VAL A 71 0.49 -5.88 5.23
N VAL A 72 1.20 -5.51 4.17
CA VAL A 72 2.54 -6.00 3.91
C VAL A 72 3.58 -4.95 4.28
N ARG A 73 4.61 -5.35 5.01
CA ARG A 73 5.74 -4.51 5.41
C ARG A 73 7.03 -5.28 5.22
N PHE A 74 8.06 -4.56 4.79
CA PHE A 74 9.39 -5.13 4.79
C PHE A 74 9.84 -5.38 6.23
N HIS A 75 10.47 -6.53 6.48
CA HIS A 75 11.25 -6.79 7.68
C HIS A 75 12.36 -7.81 7.40
N THR A 76 13.44 -7.79 8.17
CA THR A 76 14.54 -8.76 8.06
C THR A 76 14.19 -10.12 8.63
N GLU A 77 13.21 -10.17 9.52
CA GLU A 77 12.66 -11.40 10.12
C GLU A 77 11.22 -11.60 9.64
N ALA A 78 10.83 -12.86 9.42
CA ALA A 78 9.50 -13.21 8.97
C ALA A 78 8.52 -13.25 10.16
N TYR A 79 7.51 -12.38 10.15
CA TYR A 79 6.43 -12.41 11.13
C TYR A 79 5.07 -12.26 10.46
N CYS A 80 4.06 -12.85 11.08
CA CYS A 80 2.67 -12.68 10.70
C CYS A 80 1.85 -12.34 11.95
N PHE A 81 1.40 -11.10 12.07
CA PHE A 81 0.65 -10.63 13.23
C PHE A 81 -0.82 -10.37 12.87
N PRO A 82 -1.75 -11.23 13.31
CA PRO A 82 -3.17 -10.95 13.16
C PRO A 82 -3.64 -9.95 14.22
N THR A 83 -4.45 -8.98 13.81
CA THR A 83 -5.25 -8.11 14.68
C THR A 83 -6.73 -8.51 14.57
N ALA A 84 -7.68 -7.71 15.05
CA ALA A 84 -9.09 -8.00 14.87
C ALA A 84 -9.48 -7.93 13.38
N GLU A 85 -8.94 -6.95 12.66
CA GLU A 85 -9.36 -6.64 11.28
C GLU A 85 -8.27 -6.85 10.22
N GLN A 86 -7.01 -7.03 10.62
CA GLN A 86 -5.88 -7.09 9.71
C GLN A 86 -4.99 -8.31 9.97
N ILE A 87 -4.17 -8.65 8.97
CA ILE A 87 -3.03 -9.54 9.11
C ILE A 87 -1.81 -8.79 8.59
N ILE A 88 -0.87 -8.48 9.49
CA ILE A 88 0.34 -7.74 9.15
C ILE A 88 1.44 -8.74 8.82
N PHE A 89 1.82 -8.79 7.55
CA PHE A 89 2.90 -9.61 7.02
C PHE A 89 4.19 -8.81 7.03
N PHE A 90 5.15 -9.27 7.82
CA PHE A 90 6.52 -8.76 7.84
C PHE A 90 7.40 -9.78 7.11
N TYR A 91 8.00 -9.37 6.00
CA TYR A 91 8.85 -10.26 5.22
C TYR A 91 9.97 -9.53 4.49
N ASN A 92 11.01 -10.26 4.11
CA ASN A 92 12.04 -9.81 3.20
C ASN A 92 11.75 -10.44 1.83
N PRO A 93 11.40 -9.64 0.81
CA PRO A 93 11.21 -10.14 -0.54
C PRO A 93 12.38 -10.95 -1.07
N GLU A 94 13.60 -10.69 -0.62
CA GLU A 94 14.79 -11.36 -1.15
C GLU A 94 14.80 -12.88 -0.92
N TYR A 95 14.24 -13.36 0.20
CA TYR A 95 14.36 -14.78 0.58
C TYR A 95 13.25 -15.35 1.47
N HIS A 96 12.28 -14.57 1.95
CA HIS A 96 11.19 -15.15 2.76
C HIS A 96 10.12 -15.78 1.87
N GLU A 97 9.89 -17.06 2.10
CA GLU A 97 8.90 -17.91 1.44
C GLU A 97 7.95 -18.48 2.49
N ALA A 98 6.69 -18.69 2.10
CA ALA A 98 5.67 -19.18 3.02
C ALA A 98 4.44 -19.69 2.26
N GLN A 99 3.80 -20.71 2.83
CA GLN A 99 2.44 -21.12 2.49
C GLN A 99 1.63 -21.18 3.77
N SER A 100 0.54 -20.39 3.88
CA SER A 100 -0.27 -20.39 5.10
C SER A 100 -1.73 -20.08 4.86
N LEU A 101 -2.59 -20.85 5.51
CA LEU A 101 -4.03 -20.61 5.58
C LEU A 101 -4.36 -19.83 6.87
N HIS A 102 -5.01 -18.69 6.70
CA HIS A 102 -5.51 -17.82 7.77
C HIS A 102 -7.03 -17.92 7.83
N SER A 103 -7.51 -18.81 8.69
CA SER A 103 -8.93 -19.11 8.85
C SER A 103 -9.40 -18.86 10.28
N LYS A 104 -10.71 -18.92 10.48
CA LYS A 104 -11.37 -18.95 11.78
C LYS A 104 -12.43 -20.04 11.72
N ASP A 105 -12.55 -20.82 12.78
CA ASP A 105 -13.54 -21.89 12.87
C ASP A 105 -14.96 -21.33 12.71
N ASP A 106 -15.80 -22.07 12.00
CA ASP A 106 -17.21 -21.76 11.72
C ASP A 106 -17.47 -20.36 11.15
N TYR A 107 -16.45 -19.74 10.53
CA TYR A 107 -16.59 -18.41 9.97
C TYR A 107 -16.93 -18.47 8.48
N ARG A 108 -18.07 -17.89 8.09
CA ARG A 108 -18.41 -17.68 6.68
C ARG A 108 -17.71 -16.42 6.15
N ALA A 109 -16.61 -16.59 5.43
CA ALA A 109 -15.94 -15.50 4.73
C ALA A 109 -16.83 -14.87 3.66
N ARG A 110 -16.76 -13.55 3.50
CA ARG A 110 -17.34 -12.87 2.32
C ARG A 110 -16.51 -13.15 1.07
N LYS A 111 -15.21 -13.36 1.23
CA LYS A 111 -14.28 -13.66 0.14
C LYS A 111 -13.14 -14.55 0.61
N ILE A 112 -12.69 -15.42 -0.29
CA ILE A 112 -11.41 -16.11 -0.17
C ILE A 112 -10.38 -15.20 -0.83
N ARG A 113 -9.39 -14.76 -0.05
CA ARG A 113 -8.32 -13.89 -0.56
C ARG A 113 -7.02 -14.67 -0.65
N ILE A 114 -6.50 -14.79 -1.85
CA ILE A 114 -5.16 -15.30 -2.09
C ILE A 114 -4.21 -14.10 -2.13
N VAL A 115 -3.16 -14.12 -1.32
CA VAL A 115 -2.16 -13.07 -1.19
C VAL A 115 -0.84 -13.62 -1.69
N PHE A 116 -0.33 -13.07 -2.79
CA PHE A 116 0.96 -13.40 -3.36
C PHE A 116 1.95 -12.31 -2.95
N LEU A 117 2.96 -12.66 -2.16
CA LEU A 117 4.06 -11.76 -1.84
C LEU A 117 5.19 -11.98 -2.85
N ALA A 118 5.67 -10.93 -3.50
CA ALA A 118 6.74 -11.07 -4.47
C ALA A 118 8.04 -11.47 -3.76
N THR A 119 8.75 -12.46 -4.31
CA THR A 119 10.05 -12.92 -3.84
C THR A 119 11.16 -12.76 -4.90
N GLY A 120 12.41 -12.77 -4.46
CA GLY A 120 13.61 -12.61 -5.28
C GLY A 120 14.17 -11.18 -5.34
N GLU A 121 15.09 -10.98 -6.26
CA GLU A 121 15.76 -9.69 -6.47
C GLU A 121 14.99 -8.77 -7.43
N ASP A 122 15.34 -7.47 -7.40
CA ASP A 122 14.85 -6.49 -8.37
C ASP A 122 13.32 -6.44 -8.51
N ILE A 123 12.60 -6.57 -7.38
CA ILE A 123 11.13 -6.64 -7.28
C ILE A 123 10.43 -5.66 -8.22
N ARG A 124 10.87 -4.39 -8.25
CA ARG A 124 10.25 -3.36 -9.10
C ARG A 124 10.46 -3.61 -10.60
N ILE A 125 11.62 -4.12 -11.02
CA ILE A 125 11.93 -4.44 -12.42
C ILE A 125 11.13 -5.66 -12.87
N ASN A 126 11.03 -6.66 -11.99
CA ASN A 126 10.37 -7.95 -12.23
C ASN A 126 8.84 -7.90 -12.00
N SER A 127 8.31 -6.80 -11.50
CA SER A 127 6.89 -6.67 -11.13
C SER A 127 5.87 -7.06 -12.19
N ALA A 128 6.15 -6.75 -13.47
CA ALA A 128 5.28 -7.14 -14.57
C ALA A 128 5.27 -8.67 -14.78
N ASN A 129 6.44 -9.32 -14.67
CA ASN A 129 6.55 -10.76 -14.80
C ASN A 129 5.84 -11.47 -13.64
N PHE A 130 6.00 -10.95 -12.41
CA PHE A 130 5.27 -11.45 -11.25
C PHE A 130 3.75 -11.34 -11.44
N HIS A 131 3.28 -10.22 -11.99
CA HIS A 131 1.85 -10.05 -12.30
C HIS A 131 1.35 -11.03 -13.37
N ILE A 132 2.11 -11.23 -14.46
CA ILE A 132 1.80 -12.23 -15.50
C ILE A 132 1.73 -13.63 -14.89
N LYS A 133 2.66 -13.96 -13.98
CA LYS A 133 2.71 -15.25 -13.27
C LYS A 133 1.46 -15.47 -12.42
N VAL A 134 1.00 -14.43 -11.71
CA VAL A 134 -0.28 -14.48 -10.97
C VAL A 134 -1.48 -14.61 -11.92
N GLN A 135 -1.50 -13.92 -13.06
CA GLN A 135 -2.56 -14.09 -14.07
C GLN A 135 -2.60 -15.53 -14.62
N SER A 136 -1.44 -16.10 -14.97
CA SER A 136 -1.29 -17.50 -15.40
C SER A 136 -1.78 -18.48 -14.33
N PHE A 137 -1.37 -18.27 -13.09
CA PHE A 137 -1.82 -19.06 -11.95
C PHE A 137 -3.36 -19.04 -11.84
N LEU A 138 -3.99 -17.87 -11.93
CA LEU A 138 -5.44 -17.76 -11.82
C LEU A 138 -6.16 -18.39 -13.02
N ALA A 139 -5.62 -18.25 -14.23
CA ALA A 139 -6.13 -18.91 -15.43
C ALA A 139 -6.08 -20.45 -15.31
N LYS A 140 -5.08 -21.00 -14.62
CA LYS A 140 -4.98 -22.45 -14.33
C LYS A 140 -5.83 -22.89 -13.15
N LEU A 141 -5.98 -22.04 -12.13
CA LEU A 141 -6.76 -22.35 -10.92
C LEU A 141 -8.26 -22.41 -11.23
N MET A 142 -8.78 -21.41 -11.95
CA MET A 142 -10.22 -21.25 -12.13
C MET A 142 -10.91 -22.47 -12.77
N PRO A 143 -10.36 -23.11 -13.82
CA PRO A 143 -10.92 -24.34 -14.37
C PRO A 143 -10.93 -25.52 -13.38
N GLN A 144 -10.08 -25.52 -12.36
CA GLN A 144 -10.00 -26.59 -11.34
C GLN A 144 -11.00 -26.40 -10.20
N LEU A 145 -11.56 -25.20 -10.03
CA LEU A 145 -12.54 -24.92 -9.00
C LEU A 145 -13.89 -25.60 -9.32
N PRO A 146 -14.65 -26.08 -8.32
CA PRO A 146 -15.91 -26.78 -8.56
C PRO A 146 -17.00 -25.85 -9.13
N GLU A 147 -17.00 -24.59 -8.73
CA GLU A 147 -17.91 -23.55 -9.24
C GLU A 147 -17.24 -22.75 -10.37
N LYS A 148 -17.93 -22.59 -11.50
CA LYS A 148 -17.37 -21.94 -12.70
C LYS A 148 -17.71 -20.46 -12.80
N ASN A 149 -18.81 -20.02 -12.21
CA ASN A 149 -19.25 -18.62 -12.30
C ASN A 149 -18.68 -17.77 -11.16
N LEU A 150 -17.38 -17.90 -10.90
CA LEU A 150 -16.69 -17.14 -9.86
C LEU A 150 -16.13 -15.83 -10.41
N THR A 151 -16.42 -14.73 -9.72
CA THR A 151 -15.80 -13.43 -10.01
C THR A 151 -14.54 -13.26 -9.18
N ILE A 152 -13.44 -12.91 -9.84
CA ILE A 152 -12.16 -12.63 -9.18
C ILE A 152 -11.78 -11.16 -9.36
N LYS A 153 -11.49 -10.47 -8.26
CA LYS A 153 -10.91 -9.12 -8.26
C LYS A 153 -9.42 -9.20 -7.95
N ILE A 154 -8.59 -8.73 -8.87
CA ILE A 154 -7.14 -8.59 -8.66
C ILE A 154 -6.86 -7.18 -8.14
N ARG A 155 -5.97 -7.08 -7.15
CA ARG A 155 -5.35 -5.84 -6.70
C ARG A 155 -3.84 -6.03 -6.62
N ASP A 156 -3.08 -5.20 -7.33
CA ASP A 156 -1.62 -5.22 -7.31
C ASP A 156 -1.12 -3.98 -6.57
N HIS A 157 -0.43 -4.23 -5.47
CA HIS A 157 0.06 -3.22 -4.54
C HIS A 157 1.59 -3.18 -4.60
N GLN A 158 2.13 -2.03 -4.98
CA GLN A 158 3.58 -1.82 -5.05
C GLN A 158 3.96 -0.61 -4.22
N HIS A 159 5.03 -0.72 -3.45
CA HIS A 159 5.58 0.44 -2.77
C HIS A 159 7.09 0.45 -2.66
N LEU A 160 7.64 1.66 -2.68
CA LEU A 160 9.01 1.96 -2.28
C LEU A 160 8.97 2.58 -0.88
N SER A 161 9.82 2.13 0.03
CA SER A 161 9.88 2.65 1.40
C SER A 161 11.30 3.03 1.78
N TYR A 162 11.47 4.23 2.31
CA TYR A 162 12.77 4.76 2.71
C TYR A 162 12.61 5.81 3.80
N ASP A 163 13.68 6.03 4.56
CA ASP A 163 13.75 7.15 5.50
C ASP A 163 14.18 8.42 4.76
N LEU A 164 13.42 9.51 4.90
CA LEU A 164 13.79 10.80 4.33
C LEU A 164 15.15 11.30 4.84
N PHE A 165 15.54 10.88 6.05
CA PHE A 165 16.77 11.31 6.70
C PHE A 165 17.95 10.35 6.52
N ALA A 166 17.84 9.31 5.68
CA ALA A 166 18.89 8.30 5.50
C ALA A 166 20.29 8.90 5.25
N LYS A 167 20.38 9.99 4.47
CA LYS A 167 21.65 10.71 4.22
C LYS A 167 22.27 11.32 5.48
N ALA A 168 21.45 11.89 6.37
CA ALA A 168 21.91 12.44 7.64
C ALA A 168 22.39 11.33 8.60
N LYS A 169 21.89 10.11 8.42
CA LYS A 169 22.25 8.90 9.18
C LYS A 169 23.42 8.11 8.58
N GLY A 170 24.05 8.61 7.52
CA GLY A 170 25.24 8.01 6.91
C GLY A 170 25.01 7.25 5.60
N SER A 171 23.76 6.99 5.18
CA SER A 171 23.44 6.41 3.87
C SER A 171 23.56 7.49 2.78
N LYS A 172 24.80 7.72 2.32
CA LYS A 172 25.12 8.80 1.36
C LYS A 172 24.83 8.44 -0.10
N GLU A 173 24.67 7.16 -0.41
CA GLU A 173 24.40 6.68 -1.76
C GLU A 173 22.92 6.84 -2.12
N SER A 174 22.66 7.30 -3.34
CA SER A 174 21.30 7.45 -3.86
C SER A 174 21.22 6.93 -5.29
N TYR A 175 20.06 6.39 -5.66
CA TYR A 175 19.78 5.95 -7.03
C TYR A 175 18.72 6.85 -7.69
N GLY A 176 18.96 7.22 -8.94
CA GLY A 176 18.06 8.06 -9.73
C GLY A 176 16.95 7.25 -10.40
N TYR A 177 15.78 7.17 -9.77
CA TYR A 177 14.62 6.46 -10.30
C TYR A 177 13.88 7.28 -11.36
N LYS A 178 13.60 6.63 -12.51
CA LYS A 178 12.57 7.09 -13.47
C LYS A 178 11.24 6.42 -13.11
N LEU A 179 10.46 7.06 -12.24
CA LEU A 179 9.17 6.52 -11.81
C LEU A 179 8.15 6.61 -12.96
N ARG A 180 7.64 5.45 -13.36
CA ARG A 180 6.57 5.28 -14.36
C ARG A 180 5.34 4.67 -13.69
N SER A 181 4.16 4.93 -14.25
CA SER A 181 2.93 4.28 -13.79
C SER A 181 3.05 2.76 -13.91
N ILE A 182 2.23 2.00 -13.16
CA ILE A 182 2.18 0.53 -13.34
C ILE A 182 1.78 0.21 -14.78
N SER A 183 0.75 0.88 -15.30
CA SER A 183 0.23 0.67 -16.65
C SER A 183 1.30 0.84 -17.74
N ASP A 184 2.11 1.90 -17.68
CA ASP A 184 3.19 2.13 -18.65
C ASP A 184 4.31 1.08 -18.52
N ARG A 185 4.66 0.68 -17.29
CA ARG A 185 5.67 -0.36 -17.06
C ARG A 185 5.21 -1.70 -17.60
N TYR A 186 3.96 -2.06 -17.34
CA TYR A 186 3.39 -3.34 -17.72
C TYR A 186 3.21 -3.42 -19.24
N LYS A 187 2.73 -2.34 -19.86
CA LYS A 187 2.67 -2.21 -21.33
C LYS A 187 4.04 -2.41 -21.97
N ALA A 188 5.09 -1.79 -21.44
CA ALA A 188 6.46 -1.95 -21.95
C ALA A 188 7.02 -3.38 -21.81
N ARG A 189 6.45 -4.19 -20.91
CA ARG A 189 6.80 -5.59 -20.67
C ARG A 189 5.78 -6.58 -21.26
N LYS A 190 4.84 -6.10 -22.08
CA LYS A 190 3.76 -6.91 -22.68
C LYS A 190 2.90 -7.64 -21.63
N CYS A 191 2.79 -7.10 -20.43
CA CYS A 191 1.85 -7.58 -19.42
C CYS A 191 0.45 -7.02 -19.74
N PRO A 192 -0.54 -7.87 -20.02
CA PRO A 192 -1.88 -7.41 -20.35
C PRO A 192 -2.57 -6.87 -19.10
N LEU A 193 -3.19 -5.70 -19.24
CA LEU A 193 -4.08 -5.11 -18.25
C LEU A 193 -5.41 -4.80 -18.93
N PRO A 194 -6.56 -5.09 -18.29
CA PRO A 194 -7.84 -4.78 -18.89
C PRO A 194 -8.04 -3.27 -19.02
N GLU A 195 -8.84 -2.89 -20.01
CA GLU A 195 -9.28 -1.51 -20.17
C GLU A 195 -10.09 -1.06 -18.95
N GLY A 196 -9.92 0.19 -18.53
CA GLY A 196 -10.65 0.74 -17.39
C GLY A 196 -10.22 0.22 -16.02
N HIS A 197 -9.08 -0.49 -15.89
CA HIS A 197 -8.55 -0.85 -14.58
C HIS A 197 -8.36 0.40 -13.68
N GLY A 198 -8.73 0.26 -12.42
CA GLY A 198 -8.48 1.30 -11.42
C GLY A 198 -6.98 1.48 -11.21
N SER A 199 -6.54 2.72 -11.05
CA SER A 199 -5.15 3.07 -10.74
C SER A 199 -5.12 4.19 -9.72
N LEU A 200 -4.17 4.11 -8.79
CA LEU A 200 -3.95 5.13 -7.77
C LEU A 200 -2.46 5.19 -7.42
N CYS A 201 -1.92 6.41 -7.34
CA CYS A 201 -0.56 6.66 -6.88
C CYS A 201 -0.62 7.67 -5.72
N TYR A 202 0.11 7.42 -4.64
CA TYR A 202 0.12 8.29 -3.48
C TYR A 202 1.38 8.08 -2.64
N VAL A 203 1.68 9.04 -1.78
CA VAL A 203 2.74 8.95 -0.78
C VAL A 203 2.11 8.90 0.60
N THR A 204 2.58 8.00 1.45
CA THR A 204 2.29 8.02 2.88
C THR A 204 3.57 8.35 3.65
N VAL A 205 3.47 9.18 4.67
CA VAL A 205 4.59 9.55 5.54
C VAL A 205 4.20 9.24 6.97
N LYS A 206 5.07 8.54 7.70
CA LYS A 206 4.87 8.27 9.14
C LYS A 206 5.84 9.12 9.95
N LEU A 207 5.28 9.99 10.79
CA LEU A 207 6.02 10.82 11.75
C LEU A 207 5.74 10.33 13.17
N PRO A 208 6.69 9.63 13.82
CA PRO A 208 6.61 9.33 15.24
C PRO A 208 6.60 10.63 16.07
N LEU A 209 5.71 10.73 17.05
CA LEU A 209 5.62 11.88 17.95
C LEU A 209 6.65 11.77 19.07
N SER A 210 7.88 12.20 18.78
CA SER A 210 9.00 12.15 19.71
C SER A 210 8.75 13.01 20.96
N ARG A 211 9.42 12.67 22.05
CA ARG A 211 9.40 13.48 23.29
C ARG A 211 9.81 14.93 23.01
N LYS A 212 10.83 15.14 22.18
CA LYS A 212 11.36 16.46 21.84
C LYS A 212 10.33 17.29 21.09
N LEU A 213 9.68 16.73 20.08
CA LEU A 213 8.62 17.41 19.31
C LEU A 213 7.44 17.81 20.22
N LYS A 214 7.00 16.89 21.08
CA LYS A 214 5.91 17.16 22.04
C LYS A 214 6.27 18.29 23.00
N GLN A 215 7.45 18.25 23.62
CA GLN A 215 7.90 19.28 24.57
C GLN A 215 8.14 20.65 23.93
N ALA A 216 8.40 20.70 22.62
CA ALA A 216 8.58 21.97 21.91
C ALA A 216 7.26 22.71 21.66
N ILE A 217 6.12 22.01 21.66
CA ILE A 217 4.82 22.56 21.28
C ILE A 217 3.84 22.58 22.46
N LEU A 218 3.87 21.56 23.31
CA LEU A 218 2.91 21.35 24.37
C LEU A 218 3.46 21.81 25.73
N PRO A 219 2.63 22.42 26.59
CA PRO A 219 2.95 22.60 28.00
C PRO A 219 3.19 21.27 28.71
N GLU A 220 3.94 21.31 29.81
CA GLU A 220 4.10 20.14 30.68
C GLU A 220 2.73 19.70 31.25
N HIS A 221 2.51 18.39 31.33
CA HIS A 221 1.30 17.77 31.90
C HIS A 221 -0.05 18.17 31.26
N THR A 222 -0.06 18.64 30.00
CA THR A 222 -1.32 18.89 29.29
C THR A 222 -2.06 17.61 28.91
N ASN A 223 -3.40 17.65 28.97
CA ASN A 223 -4.30 16.66 28.39
C ASN A 223 -4.97 17.16 27.10
N ASP A 224 -4.69 18.40 26.70
CA ASP A 224 -5.11 18.97 25.42
C ASP A 224 -3.93 18.95 24.43
N PHE A 225 -4.06 18.10 23.43
CA PHE A 225 -3.11 17.91 22.34
C PHE A 225 -3.50 18.69 21.07
N THR A 226 -4.59 19.47 21.10
CA THR A 226 -5.01 20.34 19.99
C THR A 226 -3.89 21.23 19.46
N PRO A 227 -3.06 21.89 20.31
CA PRO A 227 -1.97 22.74 19.80
C PRO A 227 -0.93 21.96 18.98
N LEU A 228 -0.65 20.70 19.36
CA LEU A 228 0.26 19.83 18.62
C LEU A 228 -0.32 19.50 17.25
N TYR A 229 -1.56 19.01 17.20
CA TYR A 229 -2.16 18.60 15.93
C TYR A 229 -2.40 19.79 15.00
N GLN A 230 -2.83 20.94 15.53
CA GLN A 230 -3.00 22.15 14.75
C GLN A 230 -1.67 22.64 14.16
N LYS A 231 -0.58 22.68 14.94
CA LYS A 231 0.74 23.07 14.43
C LYS A 231 1.22 22.12 13.32
N LEU A 232 1.02 20.81 13.49
CA LEU A 232 1.39 19.82 12.46
C LEU A 232 0.56 19.98 11.19
N GLU A 233 -0.75 20.16 11.34
CA GLU A 233 -1.69 20.39 10.25
C GLU A 233 -1.35 21.65 9.46
N ASP A 234 -1.22 22.79 10.12
CA ASP A 234 -0.92 24.08 9.50
C ASP A 234 0.41 24.04 8.74
N THR A 235 1.44 23.48 9.39
CA THR A 235 2.76 23.35 8.77
C THR A 235 2.72 22.43 7.55
N PHE A 236 1.95 21.33 7.63
CA PHE A 236 1.79 20.40 6.51
C PHE A 236 1.05 21.05 5.35
N ILE A 237 -0.10 21.71 5.59
CA ILE A 237 -0.88 22.42 4.59
C ILE A 237 -0.04 23.49 3.91
N GLN A 238 0.70 24.30 4.67
CA GLN A 238 1.57 25.33 4.12
C GLN A 238 2.64 24.74 3.21
N ALA A 239 3.33 23.69 3.66
CA ALA A 239 4.41 23.04 2.91
C ALA A 239 3.91 22.40 1.61
N THR A 240 2.75 21.73 1.63
CA THR A 240 2.17 21.10 0.44
C THR A 240 1.58 22.12 -0.53
N SER A 241 0.95 23.19 -0.02
CA SER A 241 0.37 24.26 -0.85
C SER A 241 1.45 25.00 -1.63
N ALA A 242 2.60 25.28 -1.01
CA ALA A 242 3.78 25.88 -1.66
C ALA A 242 4.33 25.03 -2.82
N LYS A 243 3.99 23.74 -2.89
CA LYS A 243 4.39 22.80 -3.94
C LYS A 243 3.23 22.35 -4.84
N GLN A 244 2.06 23.00 -4.71
CA GLN A 244 0.84 22.68 -5.48
C GLN A 244 0.42 21.21 -5.33
N LEU A 245 0.63 20.63 -4.15
CA LEU A 245 0.16 19.30 -3.79
C LEU A 245 -1.23 19.46 -3.17
N LYS A 246 -2.25 19.16 -3.96
CA LYS A 246 -3.64 19.55 -3.67
C LYS A 246 -4.47 18.48 -2.95
N GLN A 247 -4.07 17.22 -3.04
CA GLN A 247 -4.84 16.08 -2.53
C GLN A 247 -4.08 15.51 -1.34
N ILE A 248 -4.39 15.97 -0.14
CA ILE A 248 -3.61 15.64 1.07
C ILE A 248 -4.52 15.24 2.23
N ALA A 249 -4.00 14.41 3.12
CA ALA A 249 -4.66 14.08 4.38
C ALA A 249 -3.68 14.00 5.54
N MET A 250 -4.17 14.33 6.74
CA MET A 250 -3.48 14.09 8.00
C MET A 250 -4.36 13.22 8.90
N VAL A 251 -3.80 12.11 9.36
CA VAL A 251 -4.45 11.14 10.25
C VAL A 251 -3.62 10.99 11.52
N ALA A 252 -4.16 11.48 12.63
CA ALA A 252 -3.61 11.40 13.98
C ALA A 252 -4.69 10.95 14.99
N ASN A 253 -5.39 9.86 14.67
CA ASN A 253 -6.38 9.22 15.53
C ASN A 253 -6.02 7.77 15.90
N GLY A 254 -4.77 7.35 15.65
CA GLY A 254 -4.28 5.99 15.95
C GLY A 254 -4.63 4.93 14.91
N LEU A 255 -5.51 5.24 13.95
CA LEU A 255 -5.94 4.31 12.92
C LEU A 255 -4.96 4.25 11.74
N THR A 256 -4.92 3.11 11.06
CA THR A 256 -4.11 2.94 9.84
C THR A 256 -4.82 3.59 8.64
N PRO A 257 -4.20 4.54 7.93
CA PRO A 257 -4.82 5.12 6.74
C PRO A 257 -4.86 4.10 5.59
N LEU A 258 -6.04 3.89 5.01
CA LEU A 258 -6.24 3.08 3.82
C LEU A 258 -6.77 3.93 2.66
N VAL A 259 -5.92 4.13 1.66
CA VAL A 259 -6.21 5.00 0.54
C VAL A 259 -6.97 4.25 -0.54
N ARG A 260 -8.09 4.82 -0.99
CA ARG A 260 -8.93 4.32 -2.08
C ARG A 260 -9.25 5.42 -3.08
N ASN A 261 -9.62 4.99 -4.28
CA ASN A 261 -10.15 5.89 -5.29
C ASN A 261 -11.63 6.13 -4.99
N SER A 262 -11.99 7.35 -4.61
CA SER A 262 -13.33 7.71 -4.11
C SER A 262 -14.42 7.62 -5.18
N LYS A 263 -14.07 7.57 -6.47
CA LYS A 263 -15.02 7.38 -7.57
C LYS A 263 -15.71 6.00 -7.53
N TYR A 264 -15.06 5.00 -6.94
CA TYR A 264 -15.48 3.60 -7.07
C TYR A 264 -15.86 2.93 -5.75
N GLU A 265 -15.40 3.45 -4.60
CA GLU A 265 -15.61 2.83 -3.29
C GLU A 265 -15.84 3.94 -2.24
N GLN A 266 -17.08 4.14 -1.78
CA GLN A 266 -17.34 4.76 -0.47
C GLN A 266 -17.28 3.66 0.57
N VAL A 267 -16.37 3.77 1.52
CA VAL A 267 -16.26 2.84 2.64
C VAL A 267 -16.07 3.67 3.90
N GLU A 268 -16.88 3.40 4.91
CA GLU A 268 -16.68 3.95 6.25
C GLU A 268 -15.39 3.36 6.86
N GLY A 269 -14.76 4.12 7.76
CA GLY A 269 -13.67 3.60 8.56
C GLY A 269 -14.08 2.40 9.40
N THR A 270 -13.09 1.73 9.98
CA THR A 270 -13.28 0.65 10.94
C THR A 270 -12.50 0.96 12.22
N ASP A 271 -12.52 0.07 13.21
CA ASP A 271 -11.86 0.30 14.50
C ASP A 271 -10.33 0.29 14.38
N GLU A 272 -9.77 -0.24 13.28
CA GLU A 272 -8.32 -0.23 13.02
C GLU A 272 -7.91 0.61 11.79
N VAL A 273 -8.86 1.03 10.96
CA VAL A 273 -8.59 1.63 9.64
C VAL A 273 -9.33 2.95 9.43
N GLN A 274 -8.57 3.98 9.08
CA GLN A 274 -9.12 5.24 8.57
C GLN A 274 -9.17 5.20 7.04
N MET A 275 -10.38 5.11 6.47
CA MET A 275 -10.54 5.18 5.02
C MET A 275 -10.28 6.60 4.51
N LEU A 276 -9.44 6.72 3.48
CA LEU A 276 -9.15 7.98 2.80
C LEU A 276 -9.52 7.85 1.32
N GLY A 277 -10.54 8.59 0.90
CA GLY A 277 -10.98 8.66 -0.49
C GLY A 277 -10.37 9.87 -1.21
N PHE A 278 -9.63 9.63 -2.28
CA PHE A 278 -9.18 10.70 -3.19
C PHE A 278 -9.71 10.45 -4.59
N ASP A 279 -10.15 11.52 -5.26
CA ASP A 279 -10.45 11.47 -6.70
C ASP A 279 -9.28 12.12 -7.45
N PRO A 280 -8.46 11.34 -8.18
CA PRO A 280 -7.32 11.89 -8.91
C PRO A 280 -7.73 12.85 -10.04
N ASN A 281 -9.01 12.91 -10.42
CA ASN A 281 -9.54 13.77 -11.48
C ASN A 281 -9.98 15.16 -10.98
N VAL A 282 -10.16 15.34 -9.67
CA VAL A 282 -10.58 16.63 -9.09
C VAL A 282 -9.39 17.59 -9.04
N GLU A 283 -9.58 18.79 -9.60
CA GLU A 283 -8.55 19.85 -9.61
C GLU A 283 -8.58 20.77 -8.38
N GLU A 284 -9.68 20.74 -7.62
CA GLU A 284 -9.84 21.46 -6.37
C GLU A 284 -8.94 20.89 -5.27
N GLN A 285 -8.59 21.73 -4.29
CA GLN A 285 -7.81 21.28 -3.14
C GLN A 285 -8.69 20.42 -2.24
N GLN A 286 -8.24 19.19 -1.99
CA GLN A 286 -8.85 18.25 -1.07
C GLN A 286 -7.95 18.11 0.14
N PHE A 287 -8.47 18.53 1.29
CA PHE A 287 -7.82 18.34 2.58
C PHE A 287 -8.72 17.50 3.49
N ILE A 288 -8.20 16.36 3.94
CA ILE A 288 -8.88 15.46 4.88
C ILE A 288 -8.10 15.45 6.19
N ARG A 289 -8.78 15.67 7.32
CA ARG A 289 -8.17 15.61 8.65
C ARG A 289 -8.94 14.68 9.57
N HIS A 290 -8.20 13.89 10.33
CA HIS A 290 -8.74 13.03 11.38
C HIS A 290 -7.79 13.06 12.58
N TRP A 291 -8.12 13.85 13.59
CA TRP A 291 -7.42 13.88 14.87
C TRP A 291 -8.39 14.36 15.96
N ASP A 292 -8.09 14.00 17.20
CA ASP A 292 -8.84 14.41 18.38
C ASP A 292 -7.86 14.93 19.44
N GLY A 293 -8.02 16.19 19.83
CA GLY A 293 -7.15 16.85 20.81
C GLY A 293 -7.16 16.20 22.19
N ASN A 294 -8.13 15.34 22.50
CA ASN A 294 -8.19 14.63 23.78
C ASN A 294 -7.35 13.34 23.80
N HIS A 295 -6.86 12.89 22.65
CA HIS A 295 -6.16 11.61 22.51
C HIS A 295 -4.77 11.81 21.90
N LEU A 296 -3.72 11.48 22.66
CA LEU A 296 -2.36 11.49 22.15
C LEU A 296 -2.05 10.19 21.40
N VAL A 297 -1.63 10.31 20.14
CA VAL A 297 -1.18 9.17 19.33
C VAL A 297 0.34 9.01 19.40
N GLU A 298 0.83 7.82 19.04
CA GLU A 298 2.28 7.59 18.91
C GLU A 298 2.84 8.11 17.58
N THR A 299 2.03 8.11 16.52
CA THR A 299 2.46 8.45 15.16
C THR A 299 1.36 9.20 14.42
N VAL A 300 1.76 10.25 13.70
CA VAL A 300 0.91 10.94 12.73
C VAL A 300 1.22 10.41 11.33
N ASN A 301 0.16 10.14 10.57
CA ASN A 301 0.28 9.72 9.18
C ASN A 301 -0.15 10.85 8.25
N PHE A 302 0.73 11.24 7.34
CA PHE A 302 0.40 12.15 6.25
C PHE A 302 0.21 11.36 4.96
N THR A 303 -0.81 11.70 4.18
CA THR A 303 -1.04 11.13 2.85
C THR A 303 -1.07 12.24 1.81
N ILE A 304 -0.42 12.02 0.67
CA ILE A 304 -0.43 12.93 -0.48
C ILE A 304 -0.76 12.10 -1.72
N ALA A 305 -1.94 12.27 -2.30
CA ALA A 305 -2.36 11.57 -3.50
C ALA A 305 -1.89 12.31 -4.77
N ALA A 306 -1.51 11.54 -5.78
CA ALA A 306 -1.14 12.08 -7.08
C ALA A 306 -2.39 12.27 -7.95
N GLY A 307 -2.51 13.44 -8.57
CA GLY A 307 -3.56 13.69 -9.55
C GLY A 307 -3.27 13.04 -10.90
N VAL A 308 -4.23 13.09 -11.82
CA VAL A 308 -4.03 12.57 -13.19
C VAL A 308 -2.86 13.25 -13.90
N LYS A 309 -2.66 14.56 -13.70
CA LYS A 309 -1.54 15.32 -14.31
C LYS A 309 -0.17 14.84 -13.82
N ASP A 310 -0.11 14.32 -12.60
CA ASP A 310 1.11 13.79 -11.99
C ASP A 310 1.48 12.40 -12.53
N CYS A 311 0.51 11.68 -13.07
CA CYS A 311 0.70 10.33 -13.61
C CYS A 311 1.12 10.31 -15.10
N LYS A 312 1.05 11.44 -15.81
CA LYS A 312 1.37 11.53 -17.26
C LYS A 312 2.86 11.77 -17.53
N ASP A 313 3.38 11.22 -18.62
CA ASP A 313 4.69 11.54 -19.22
C ASP A 313 5.90 11.50 -18.27
N GLY A 314 5.96 10.49 -17.40
CA GLY A 314 7.02 10.39 -16.37
C GLY A 314 6.88 11.41 -15.23
N GLY A 315 5.67 11.96 -15.06
CA GLY A 315 5.34 12.96 -14.03
C GLY A 315 5.52 12.48 -12.59
N LEU A 316 5.52 11.17 -12.35
CA LEU A 316 5.63 10.62 -10.99
C LEU A 316 6.97 10.97 -10.31
N GLY A 317 8.06 11.09 -11.08
CA GLY A 317 9.32 11.58 -10.54
C GLY A 317 9.23 13.04 -10.09
N ARG A 318 8.60 13.91 -10.92
CA ARG A 318 8.34 15.32 -10.56
C ARG A 318 7.42 15.44 -9.36
N PHE A 319 6.39 14.60 -9.29
CA PHE A 319 5.48 14.52 -8.15
C PHE A 319 6.24 14.17 -6.87
N LEU A 320 7.03 13.08 -6.86
CA LEU A 320 7.76 12.68 -5.66
C LEU A 320 8.83 13.72 -5.26
N ASN A 321 9.50 14.37 -6.22
CA ASN A 321 10.40 15.49 -5.93
C ASN A 321 9.68 16.65 -5.21
N ARG A 322 8.48 17.04 -5.69
CA ARG A 322 7.66 18.07 -5.01
C ARG A 322 7.23 17.63 -3.62
N VAL A 323 6.89 16.36 -3.44
CA VAL A 323 6.57 15.78 -2.13
C VAL A 323 7.77 15.88 -1.19
N GLU A 324 8.95 15.42 -1.61
CA GLU A 324 10.15 15.51 -0.77
C GLU A 324 10.52 16.94 -0.41
N ASP A 325 10.37 17.88 -1.34
CA ASP A 325 10.58 19.30 -1.05
C ASP A 325 9.61 19.82 0.01
N ALA A 326 8.32 19.46 -0.08
CA ALA A 326 7.34 19.82 0.93
C ALA A 326 7.70 19.21 2.29
N LEU A 327 8.11 17.93 2.32
CA LEU A 327 8.54 17.28 3.56
C LEU A 327 9.82 17.89 4.14
N LYS A 328 10.76 18.34 3.31
CA LYS A 328 11.95 19.07 3.78
C LYS A 328 11.56 20.40 4.44
N SER A 329 10.59 21.14 3.88
CA SER A 329 10.05 22.34 4.51
C SER A 329 9.34 22.03 5.83
N LEU A 330 8.45 21.03 5.85
CA LEU A 330 7.75 20.57 7.04
C LEU A 330 8.72 20.21 8.17
N THR A 331 9.70 19.36 7.87
CA THR A 331 10.66 18.88 8.88
C THR A 331 11.60 19.98 9.38
N SER A 332 11.90 20.97 8.55
CA SER A 332 12.67 22.15 8.95
C SER A 332 11.88 23.03 9.91
N GLU A 333 10.61 23.30 9.61
CA GLU A 333 9.71 24.12 10.43
C GLU A 333 9.39 23.44 11.78
N LEU A 334 9.29 22.11 11.80
CA LEU A 334 9.12 21.34 13.03
C LEU A 334 10.42 21.12 13.82
N GLY A 335 11.58 21.53 13.30
CA GLY A 335 12.86 21.41 13.99
C GLY A 335 13.31 19.96 14.25
N LEU A 336 12.97 19.02 13.36
CA LEU A 336 13.29 17.60 13.55
C LEU A 336 14.81 17.34 13.46
N ASP A 337 15.32 16.52 14.39
CA ASP A 337 16.69 16.03 14.40
C ASP A 337 16.85 14.86 13.42
N LYS A 338 17.31 15.19 12.21
CA LYS A 338 17.51 14.26 11.11
C LYS A 338 18.47 13.10 11.44
N SER A 339 19.31 13.24 12.46
CA SER A 339 20.28 12.19 12.84
C SER A 339 19.69 11.14 13.79
N ARG A 340 18.64 11.49 14.55
CA ARG A 340 18.06 10.66 15.61
C ARG A 340 16.59 10.32 15.40
N GLU A 341 15.86 11.15 14.67
CA GLU A 341 14.46 10.92 14.35
C GLU A 341 14.32 10.24 13.00
N GLU A 342 13.17 9.63 12.75
CA GLU A 342 12.85 8.91 11.52
C GLU A 342 11.64 9.54 10.87
N LEU A 343 11.66 9.62 9.53
CA LEU A 343 10.48 9.98 8.76
C LEU A 343 10.36 9.02 7.58
N ILE A 344 9.59 7.95 7.79
CA ILE A 344 9.40 6.93 6.76
C ILE A 344 8.46 7.44 5.68
N VAL A 345 9.00 7.58 4.48
CA VAL A 345 8.27 7.88 3.25
C VAL A 345 7.99 6.58 2.52
N ARG A 346 6.73 6.37 2.13
CA ARG A 346 6.35 5.27 1.24
C ARG A 346 5.64 5.80 0.01
N PHE A 347 6.19 5.54 -1.16
CA PHE A 347 5.54 5.83 -2.44
C PHE A 347 4.80 4.58 -2.92
N HIS A 348 3.48 4.68 -2.98
CA HIS A 348 2.57 3.60 -3.37
C HIS A 348 2.08 3.77 -4.80
N GLN A 349 2.01 2.64 -5.50
CA GLN A 349 1.29 2.50 -6.76
C GLN A 349 0.38 1.29 -6.64
N HIS A 350 -0.87 1.46 -7.01
CA HIS A 350 -1.88 0.41 -6.91
C HIS A 350 -2.68 0.36 -8.19
N ILE A 351 -2.93 -0.85 -8.69
CA ILE A 351 -3.94 -1.11 -9.72
C ILE A 351 -4.94 -2.15 -9.23
N SER A 352 -6.18 -2.06 -9.72
CA SER A 352 -7.20 -3.05 -9.41
C SER A 352 -8.17 -3.25 -10.57
N TYR A 353 -8.57 -4.49 -10.81
CA TYR A 353 -9.51 -4.84 -11.87
C TYR A 353 -10.18 -6.19 -11.59
N GLN A 354 -11.29 -6.45 -12.28
CA GLN A 354 -11.88 -7.80 -12.34
C GLN A 354 -11.22 -8.58 -13.47
N ILE A 355 -10.91 -9.85 -13.25
CA ILE A 355 -10.35 -10.70 -14.31
C ILE A 355 -11.37 -10.76 -15.46
N PRO A 356 -10.99 -10.38 -16.70
CA PRO A 356 -11.83 -10.58 -17.86
C PRO A 356 -12.11 -12.06 -18.07
N VAL A 357 -13.34 -12.40 -18.45
CA VAL A 357 -13.76 -13.77 -18.78
C VAL A 357 -12.81 -14.44 -19.79
N GLN A 358 -12.20 -13.64 -20.68
CA GLN A 358 -11.26 -14.11 -21.72
C GLN A 358 -9.91 -14.59 -21.19
N LEU A 359 -9.51 -14.23 -19.96
CA LEU A 359 -8.28 -14.72 -19.31
C LEU A 359 -8.53 -16.00 -18.48
N VAL A 360 -9.78 -16.46 -18.43
CA VAL A 360 -10.23 -17.60 -17.61
C VAL A 360 -10.59 -18.83 -18.46
N ASN A 361 -10.89 -18.61 -19.74
CA ASN A 361 -11.36 -19.62 -20.68
C ASN A 361 -10.25 -20.21 -21.54
#